data_AF-A0A5M8A5K7-F1
#
_entry.id   AF-A0A5M8A5K7-F1
#
_cell.length_a   1.000
_cell.length_b   1.000
_cell.length_c   1.000
_cell.angle_alpha   90.00
_cell.angle_beta   90.00
_cell.angle_gamma   90.00
#
_symmetry.space_group_name_H-M   'P 1'
#
loop_
_entity.id
_entity.type
_entity.pdbx_description
1 polymer ?
#
loop_
_entity_poly.entity_id
_entity_poly.type
_entity_poly.pdbx_seq_one_letter_code
_entity_poly.pdbx_strand_id
1 'polypeptide(L)' 'PWRDGRRGHPVAFGRAWRDALLRLDGDEGARALLQGRAVTRILTDHDGAFRDVDTPEDLR' A
#
# COMPACT_ATOMS: atom_id res chain seq x y z
N PRO A 1 2.24 -0.04 6.60
CA PRO A 1 2.66 -1.26 7.34
C PRO A 1 3.98 -1.81 6.82
N TRP A 2 4.89 -2.18 7.73
CA TRP A 2 6.22 -2.67 7.39
C TRP A 2 6.67 -3.73 8.39
N ARG A 3 7.15 -4.87 7.89
CA ARG A 3 7.70 -5.97 8.69
C ARG A 3 8.63 -6.79 7.80
N ASP A 4 9.81 -7.14 8.31
CA ASP A 4 10.78 -8.03 7.64
C ASP A 4 11.08 -7.69 6.17
N GLY A 5 11.28 -6.40 5.88
CA GLY A 5 11.58 -5.96 4.50
C GLY A 5 10.36 -5.89 3.57
N ARG A 6 9.17 -6.26 4.07
CA ARG A 6 7.93 -6.31 3.30
C ARG A 6 7.03 -5.11 3.62
N ARG A 7 6.42 -4.56 2.57
CA ARG A 7 5.34 -3.55 2.67
C ARG A 7 3.99 -4.26 2.73
N GLY A 8 3.09 -3.74 3.57
CA GLY A 8 1.68 -4.12 3.63
C GLY A 8 0.73 -2.93 3.46
N HIS A 9 -0.56 -3.24 3.30
CA HIS A 9 -1.68 -2.29 3.25
C HIS A 9 -2.27 -2.03 4.65
N PRO A 10 -2.90 -0.85 4.89
CA PRO A 10 -3.11 0.26 3.95
C PRO A 10 -1.87 1.14 3.73
N VAL A 11 -1.89 1.93 2.66
CA VAL A 11 -0.94 3.03 2.43
C VAL A 11 -1.65 4.35 2.67
N ALA A 12 -1.03 5.24 3.45
CA ALA A 12 -1.57 6.58 3.71
C ALA A 12 -0.85 7.63 2.86
N PHE A 13 -1.61 8.60 2.35
CA PHE A 13 -1.11 9.74 1.60
C PHE A 13 -1.52 11.04 2.30
N GLY A 14 -0.57 11.97 2.44
CA GLY A 14 -0.86 13.31 2.93
C GLY A 14 -1.65 14.13 1.89
N ARG A 15 -2.32 15.20 2.33
CA ARG A 15 -3.19 16.03 1.47
C ARG A 15 -2.53 16.54 0.18
N ALA A 16 -1.22 16.83 0.22
CA ALA A 16 -0.45 17.31 -0.92
C ALA A 16 -0.45 16.34 -2.13
N TRP A 17 -0.81 15.08 -1.91
CA TRP A 17 -0.83 14.05 -2.95
C TRP A 17 -2.17 13.91 -3.66
N ARG A 18 -3.21 14.62 -3.22
CA ARG A 18 -4.57 14.50 -3.75
C ARG A 18 -4.61 14.58 -5.28
N ASP A 19 -3.99 15.60 -5.86
CA ASP A 19 -4.09 15.82 -7.30
C ASP A 19 -3.30 14.77 -8.10
N ALA A 20 -2.21 14.22 -7.53
CA ALA A 20 -1.50 13.11 -8.13
C ALA A 20 -2.32 11.81 -8.08
N LEU A 21 -3.01 11.55 -6.97
CA LEU A 21 -3.91 10.41 -6.80
C LEU A 21 -5.09 10.47 -7.77
N LEU A 22 -5.68 11.66 -7.98
CA LEU A 22 -6.81 11.85 -8.90
C LEU A 22 -6.45 11.71 -10.38
N ARG A 23 -5.16 11.77 -10.72
CA ARG A 23 -4.68 11.58 -12.10
C ARG A 23 -4.24 10.14 -12.39
N LEU A 24 -4.34 9.25 -11.40
CA LEU A 24 -4.03 7.84 -11.62
C LEU A 24 -5.05 7.25 -12.59
N ASP A 25 -4.55 6.39 -13.46
CA ASP A 25 -5.33 5.65 -14.45
C ASP A 25 -4.79 4.21 -14.51
N GLY A 26 -5.61 3.29 -15.01
CA GLY A 26 -5.30 1.87 -15.05
C GLY A 26 -5.17 1.21 -13.67
N ASP A 27 -4.57 0.02 -13.66
CA ASP A 27 -4.70 -0.91 -12.53
C ASP A 27 -3.53 -0.85 -11.53
N GLU A 28 -2.47 -0.09 -11.81
CA GLU A 28 -1.31 0.01 -10.91
C GLU A 28 -1.59 0.83 -9.63
N GLY A 29 -2.67 1.62 -9.65
CA GLY A 29 -3.08 2.48 -8.55
C GLY A 29 -1.95 3.40 -8.08
N ALA A 30 -1.93 3.70 -6.78
CA ALA A 30 -0.98 4.65 -6.20
C ALA A 30 0.44 4.08 -5.99
N ARG A 31 0.73 2.85 -6.43
CA ARG A 31 2.03 2.20 -6.22
C ARG A 31 3.16 2.95 -6.90
N ALA A 32 2.93 3.45 -8.12
CA ALA A 32 3.90 4.25 -8.87
C ALA A 32 4.29 5.54 -8.14
N LEU A 33 3.36 6.12 -7.37
CA LEU A 33 3.60 7.36 -6.61
C LEU A 33 4.59 7.19 -5.46
N LEU A 34 4.85 5.96 -5.02
CA LEU A 34 5.77 5.67 -3.91
C LEU A 34 7.20 5.40 -4.39
N GLN A 35 7.41 5.07 -5.67
CA GLN A 35 8.71 4.68 -6.19
C GLN A 35 9.70 5.84 -6.15
N GLY A 36 10.93 5.58 -5.69
CA GLY A 36 12.01 6.57 -5.66
C GLY A 36 11.82 7.71 -4.65
N ARG A 37 10.80 7.65 -3.79
CA ARG A 37 10.51 8.70 -2.81
C ARG A 37 10.71 8.19 -1.39
N ALA A 38 11.06 9.12 -0.49
CA ALA A 38 11.13 8.81 0.94
C ALA A 38 9.73 8.45 1.45
N VAL A 39 9.63 7.30 2.13
CA VAL A 39 8.39 6.80 2.73
C VAL A 39 8.60 6.56 4.21
N THR A 40 7.62 6.96 5.02
CA THR A 40 7.61 6.60 6.45
C THR A 40 7.11 5.19 6.61
N ARG A 41 7.97 4.30 7.11
CA ARG A 41 7.59 2.92 7.43
C ARG A 41 6.94 2.88 8.81
N ILE A 42 5.75 2.31 8.88
CA ILE A 42 5.03 2.07 10.13
C ILE A 42 5.11 0.58 10.44
N LEU A 43 5.85 0.22 11.49
CA LEU A 43 5.99 -1.17 11.92
C LEU A 43 4.64 -1.74 12.37
N THR A 44 4.41 -3.03 12.10
CA THR A 44 3.24 -3.74 12.59
C THR A 44 3.53 -5.22 12.73
N ASP A 45 2.94 -5.84 13.75
CA ASP A 45 3.01 -7.28 13.98
C ASP A 45 1.76 -8.02 13.45
N HIS A 46 0.78 -7.29 12.92
CA HIS A 46 -0.44 -7.87 12.38
C HIS A 46 -0.25 -8.42 10.96
N ASP A 47 -0.66 -9.67 10.76
CA ASP A 47 -0.58 -10.35 9.47
C ASP A 47 -1.55 -9.81 8.42
N GLY A 48 -2.71 -9.31 8.86
CA GLY A 48 -3.76 -8.83 7.95
C GLY A 48 -3.31 -7.74 6.99
N ALA A 49 -2.32 -6.93 7.39
CA ALA A 49 -1.73 -5.91 6.51
C ALA A 49 -0.98 -6.51 5.31
N PHE A 50 -0.64 -7.80 5.35
CA PHE A 50 0.18 -8.48 4.36
C PHE A 50 -0.55 -9.63 3.64
N ARG A 51 -1.83 -9.85 3.92
CA ARG A 51 -2.65 -10.84 3.24
C ARG A 51 -3.62 -10.10 2.34
N ASP A 52 -3.53 -10.35 1.04
CA ASP A 52 -4.60 -9.98 0.11
C ASP A 52 -5.60 -11.14 0.04
N VAL A 53 -6.87 -10.81 -0.17
CA VAL A 53 -7.95 -11.79 -0.28
C VAL A 53 -8.68 -11.50 -1.58
N ASP A 54 -8.18 -12.08 -2.66
CA ASP A 54 -8.67 -11.86 -4.03
C ASP A 54 -9.65 -12.97 -4.46
N THR A 55 -9.50 -14.16 -3.88
CA THR A 55 -10.27 -15.37 -4.20
C THR A 55 -10.87 -16.01 -2.94
N PRO A 56 -11.96 -16.80 -3.06
CA PRO A 56 -12.52 -17.52 -1.91
C PRO A 56 -11.51 -18.45 -1.22
N GLU A 57 -10.57 -19.01 -1.97
CA GLU A 57 -9.48 -19.83 -1.47
C GLU A 57 -8.55 -19.07 -0.52
N ASP A 58 -8.41 -17.75 -0.69
CA ASP A 58 -7.57 -16.89 0.15
C ASP A 58 -8.16 -16.66 1.55
N LEU A 59 -9.32 -17.24 1.90
CA LEU A 59 -9.89 -17.23 3.26
C LEU A 59 -9.49 -18.42 4.13
N ARG A 60 -8.83 -19.43 3.54
CA ARG A 60 -8.47 -20.67 4.24
C ARG A 60 -7.31 -20.51 5.22
#